data_AF-A0A7W8DII1-F1
#
_entry.id   AF-A0A7W8DII1-F1
#
_cell.length_a   1.000
_cell.length_b   1.000
_cell.length_c   1.000
_cell.angle_alpha   90.00
_cell.angle_beta   90.00
_cell.angle_gamma   90.00
#
_symmetry.space_group_name_H-M   'P 1'
#
loop_
_entity.id
_entity.type
_entity.pdbx_description
1 polymer ?
#
loop_
_entity_poly.entity_id
_entity_poly.type
_entity_poly.pdbx_seq_one_letter_code
_entity_poly.pdbx_strand_id
1 'polypeptide(L)'
;MNEEPKEQWGCMQWGMLVACLLFSAWVVLPAFTRVSSRGDSMIGMNKCKQIILSLKQYSKDHDSAFPDHGKVAVHSSNEVFRELFKEGIVTDERIFGCPQSIFNPDNVIGDPPGFEKALQPGECHWMLLKGQSDVSHPETPLVIEKSLNSSWPPRWEVTSGSSLWMRSERVAKKGCSWPGGRILIGRVDGSVSMEKLRPDGTIDWHAYGTPGPDGKRWIDTLTPEQLSKLSYWDIEEK
;
A
#
# COMPACT_ATOMS: atom_id res chain seq x y z
N MET A 1 -21.59 -66.77 -2.58
CA MET A 1 -21.22 -65.41 -2.12
C MET A 1 -22.26 -64.48 -2.70
N ASN A 2 -23.27 -64.13 -1.91
CA ASN A 2 -24.27 -63.14 -2.32
C ASN A 2 -23.74 -61.80 -1.84
N GLU A 3 -23.29 -60.95 -2.76
CA GLU A 3 -22.98 -59.56 -2.44
C GLU A 3 -24.30 -58.84 -2.14
N GLU A 4 -24.39 -58.22 -0.95
CA GLU A 4 -25.54 -57.40 -0.58
C GLU A 4 -25.64 -56.19 -1.53
N PRO A 5 -26.87 -55.81 -1.94
CA PRO A 5 -27.06 -54.66 -2.82
C PRO A 5 -26.61 -53.38 -2.11
N LYS A 6 -25.56 -52.74 -2.62
CA LYS A 6 -25.11 -51.42 -2.14
C LYS A 6 -26.26 -50.43 -2.25
N GLU A 7 -26.66 -49.83 -1.13
CA GLU A 7 -27.64 -48.73 -1.07
C GLU A 7 -27.23 -47.64 -2.07
N GLN A 8 -27.96 -47.55 -3.18
CA GLN A 8 -27.78 -46.47 -4.13
C GLN A 8 -28.56 -45.26 -3.62
N TRP A 9 -27.82 -44.22 -3.24
CA TRP A 9 -28.39 -42.98 -2.73
C TRP A 9 -29.34 -42.38 -3.77
N GLY A 10 -30.57 -42.07 -3.34
CA GLY A 10 -31.60 -41.55 -4.22
C GLY A 10 -31.23 -40.17 -4.78
N CYS A 11 -31.67 -39.87 -6.00
CA CYS A 11 -31.45 -38.58 -6.67
C CYS A 11 -31.80 -37.37 -5.78
N MET A 12 -32.81 -37.52 -4.91
CA MET A 12 -33.24 -36.49 -3.96
C MET A 12 -32.19 -36.20 -2.85
N GLN A 13 -31.48 -37.21 -2.37
CA GLN A 13 -30.41 -37.06 -1.36
C GLN A 13 -29.19 -36.34 -1.96
N TRP A 14 -28.82 -36.69 -3.20
CA TRP A 14 -27.79 -35.99 -3.95
C TRP A 14 -28.15 -34.54 -4.23
N GLY A 15 -29.41 -34.27 -4.63
CA GLY A 15 -29.91 -32.91 -4.84
C GLY A 15 -29.81 -32.05 -3.58
N MET A 16 -30.16 -32.61 -2.41
CA MET A 16 -30.06 -31.91 -1.14
C MET A 16 -28.60 -31.60 -0.75
N LEU A 17 -27.68 -32.56 -0.90
CA LEU A 17 -26.25 -32.35 -0.62
C LEU A 17 -25.65 -31.25 -1.50
N VAL A 18 -25.94 -31.27 -2.80
CA VAL A 18 -25.46 -30.25 -3.74
C VAL A 18 -26.06 -28.88 -3.38
N ALA A 19 -27.34 -28.80 -3.05
CA ALA A 19 -27.97 -27.55 -2.64
C ALA A 19 -27.33 -26.98 -1.35
N CYS A 20 -27.09 -27.82 -0.34
CA CYS A 20 -26.41 -27.42 0.89
C CYS A 20 -24.97 -26.94 0.62
N LEU A 21 -24.22 -27.64 -0.24
CA LEU A 21 -22.88 -27.24 -0.63
C LEU A 21 -22.88 -25.88 -1.35
N LEU A 22 -23.77 -25.68 -2.32
CA LEU A 22 -23.89 -24.43 -3.04
C LEU A 22 -24.30 -23.27 -2.13
N PHE A 23 -25.23 -23.49 -1.21
CA PHE A 23 -25.62 -22.48 -0.22
C PHE A 23 -24.48 -22.13 0.74
N SER A 24 -23.76 -23.15 1.23
CA SER A 24 -22.60 -22.93 2.10
C SER A 24 -21.49 -22.16 1.40
N ALA A 25 -21.19 -22.49 0.13
CA ALA A 25 -20.22 -21.76 -0.67
C ALA A 25 -20.66 -20.30 -0.89
N TRP A 26 -21.95 -20.07 -1.15
CA TRP A 26 -22.51 -18.73 -1.33
C TRP A 26 -22.35 -17.84 -0.09
N VAL A 27 -22.43 -18.41 1.12
CA VAL A 27 -22.23 -17.67 2.38
C VAL A 27 -20.74 -17.52 2.73
N VAL A 28 -19.96 -18.59 2.59
CA VAL A 28 -18.57 -18.65 3.06
C VAL A 28 -17.63 -17.84 2.16
N LEU A 29 -17.80 -17.87 0.84
CA LEU A 29 -16.88 -17.22 -0.09
C LEU A 29 -16.87 -15.67 0.03
N PRO A 30 -18.01 -14.96 0.12
CA PRO A 30 -18.02 -13.52 0.36
C PRO A 30 -17.43 -13.13 1.71
N ALA A 31 -17.63 -13.95 2.75
CA ALA A 31 -17.04 -13.71 4.06
C ALA A 31 -15.51 -13.87 4.02
N PHE A 32 -15.02 -14.95 3.40
CA PHE A 32 -13.59 -15.23 3.28
C PHE A 32 -12.84 -14.16 2.48
N THR A 33 -13.42 -13.68 1.37
CA THR A 33 -12.83 -12.60 0.55
C THR A 33 -12.74 -11.27 1.29
N ARG A 34 -13.74 -10.93 2.12
CA ARG A 34 -13.71 -9.73 2.96
C ARG A 34 -12.66 -9.84 4.07
N VAL A 35 -12.55 -11.00 4.70
CA VAL A 35 -11.58 -11.24 5.79
C VAL A 35 -10.15 -11.23 5.25
N SER A 36 -9.88 -11.91 4.14
CA SER A 36 -8.56 -11.91 3.50
C SER A 36 -8.15 -10.51 3.05
N SER A 37 -9.05 -9.75 2.41
CA SER A 37 -8.78 -8.36 2.02
C SER A 37 -8.46 -7.44 3.22
N ARG A 38 -9.11 -7.65 4.37
CA ARG A 38 -8.77 -6.95 5.62
C ARG A 38 -7.43 -7.40 6.20
N GLY A 39 -7.12 -8.70 6.14
CA GLY A 39 -5.83 -9.23 6.57
C GLY A 39 -4.68 -8.64 5.76
N ASP A 40 -4.83 -8.65 4.44
CA ASP A 40 -3.88 -8.10 3.47
C ASP A 40 -3.65 -6.60 3.70
N SER A 41 -4.72 -5.81 3.90
CA SER A 41 -4.55 -4.38 4.16
C SER A 41 -3.87 -4.10 5.50
N MET A 42 -4.10 -4.91 6.54
CA MET A 42 -3.37 -4.80 7.81
C MET A 42 -1.87 -5.12 7.66
N ILE A 43 -1.51 -6.10 6.82
CA ILE A 43 -0.12 -6.39 6.48
C ILE A 43 0.50 -5.18 5.77
N GLY A 44 -0.20 -4.61 4.78
CA GLY A 44 0.22 -3.38 4.10
C GLY A 44 0.42 -2.21 5.07
N MET A 45 -0.52 -2.00 6.00
CA MET A 45 -0.40 -0.98 7.04
C MET A 45 0.84 -1.17 7.92
N ASN A 46 1.12 -2.40 8.34
CA ASN A 46 2.27 -2.71 9.18
C ASN A 46 3.59 -2.44 8.43
N LYS A 47 3.66 -2.81 7.15
CA LYS A 47 4.81 -2.53 6.29
C LYS A 47 5.04 -1.03 6.10
N CYS A 48 3.99 -0.27 5.82
CA CYS A 48 4.06 1.20 5.75
C CYS A 48 4.58 1.81 7.06
N LYS A 49 4.09 1.34 8.22
CA LYS A 49 4.60 1.78 9.53
C LYS A 49 6.09 1.49 9.70
N GLN A 50 6.55 0.31 9.30
CA GLN A 50 7.98 -0.05 9.39
C GLN A 50 8.84 0.87 8.52
N ILE A 51 8.38 1.24 7.32
CA ILE A 51 9.07 2.21 6.46
C ILE A 51 9.16 3.56 7.15
N ILE A 52 8.05 4.09 7.69
CA ILE A 52 8.06 5.41 8.38
C ILE A 52 8.98 5.39 9.60
N LEU A 53 8.96 4.31 10.39
CA LEU A 53 9.87 4.15 11.53
C LEU A 53 11.33 4.10 11.07
N SER A 54 11.63 3.48 9.93
CA SER A 54 12.97 3.44 9.35
C SER A 54 13.43 4.83 8.89
N LEU A 55 12.53 5.61 8.26
CA LEU A 55 12.78 7.01 7.89
C LEU A 55 13.05 7.89 9.13
N LYS A 56 12.29 7.69 10.21
CA LYS A 56 12.52 8.37 11.49
C LYS A 56 13.81 7.94 12.17
N GLN A 57 14.24 6.69 11.99
CA GLN A 57 15.54 6.24 12.49
C GLN A 57 16.67 6.92 11.71
N TYR A 58 16.55 7.01 10.38
CA TYR A 58 17.49 7.74 9.53
C TYR A 58 17.60 9.21 9.97
N SER A 59 16.46 9.89 10.18
CA SER A 59 16.48 11.31 10.50
C SER A 59 17.20 11.68 11.80
N LYS A 60 17.38 10.74 12.73
CA LYS A 60 18.13 10.98 13.99
C LYS A 60 19.59 11.32 13.75
N ASP A 61 20.18 10.74 12.71
CA ASP A 61 21.61 10.91 12.39
C ASP A 61 21.83 11.91 11.24
N HIS A 62 20.75 12.47 10.68
CA HIS A 62 20.76 13.34 9.50
C HIS A 62 20.00 14.65 9.72
N ASP A 63 20.18 15.31 10.86
CA ASP A 63 19.59 16.64 11.15
C ASP A 63 18.07 16.70 10.93
N SER A 64 17.36 15.65 11.35
CA SER A 64 15.91 15.47 11.14
C SER A 64 15.48 15.29 9.68
N ALA A 65 16.38 15.25 8.72
CA ALA A 65 16.06 15.09 7.30
C ALA A 65 15.78 13.62 6.93
N PHE A 66 14.88 13.41 5.98
CA PHE A 66 14.72 12.12 5.31
C PHE A 66 15.71 11.97 4.13
N PRO A 67 15.91 10.74 3.60
CA PRO A 67 17.05 10.46 2.73
C PRO A 67 17.08 11.22 1.40
N ASP A 68 15.98 11.84 0.96
CA ASP A 68 15.90 12.62 -0.26
C ASP A 68 16.22 14.12 -0.09
N HIS A 69 16.33 14.60 1.14
CA HIS A 69 16.56 16.02 1.40
C HIS A 69 17.95 16.45 0.90
N GLY A 70 17.98 17.42 -0.02
CA GLY A 70 19.22 17.98 -0.55
C GLY A 70 19.96 17.10 -1.55
N LYS A 71 19.44 15.91 -1.88
CA LYS A 71 20.04 15.03 -2.90
C LYS A 71 19.49 15.36 -4.29
N VAL A 72 20.36 15.86 -5.16
CA VAL A 72 20.02 16.21 -6.55
C VAL A 72 19.97 14.98 -7.47
N ALA A 73 20.60 13.88 -7.06
CA ALA A 73 20.83 12.69 -7.88
C ALA A 73 19.80 11.56 -7.67
N VAL A 74 18.71 11.81 -6.96
CA VAL A 74 17.66 10.80 -6.74
C VAL A 74 16.55 10.97 -7.77
N HIS A 75 16.12 9.87 -8.36
CA HIS A 75 15.13 9.84 -9.44
C HIS A 75 13.84 9.10 -9.07
N SER A 76 13.89 8.19 -8.09
CA SER A 76 12.78 7.32 -7.73
C SER A 76 12.68 7.06 -6.22
N SER A 77 11.52 6.57 -5.77
CA SER A 77 11.34 6.14 -4.38
C SER A 77 12.24 4.94 -4.05
N ASN A 78 12.51 4.08 -5.02
CA ASN A 78 13.42 2.94 -4.89
C ASN A 78 14.81 3.41 -4.44
N GLU A 79 15.37 4.40 -5.13
CA GLU A 79 16.67 4.98 -4.80
C GLU A 79 16.67 5.67 -3.44
N VAL A 80 15.61 6.42 -3.09
CA VAL A 80 15.51 7.04 -1.75
C VAL A 80 15.53 5.98 -0.66
N PHE A 81 14.73 4.92 -0.81
CA PHE A 81 14.63 3.87 0.18
C PHE A 81 15.87 2.97 0.23
N ARG A 82 16.64 2.87 -0.86
CA ARG A 82 17.92 2.14 -0.88
C ARG A 82 18.92 2.71 0.13
N GLU A 83 18.86 4.01 0.41
CA GLU A 83 19.70 4.65 1.42
C GLU A 83 19.48 4.06 2.83
N LEU A 84 18.28 3.55 3.13
CA LEU A 84 18.01 2.88 4.41
C LEU A 84 18.78 1.55 4.55
N PHE A 85 19.12 0.89 3.44
CA PHE A 85 19.98 -0.29 3.45
C PHE A 85 21.45 0.10 3.61
N LYS A 86 21.88 1.19 2.94
CA LYS A 86 23.24 1.71 3.03
C LYS A 86 23.61 2.13 4.46
N GLU A 87 22.66 2.73 5.18
CA GLU A 87 22.80 3.07 6.60
C GLU A 87 22.62 1.87 7.55
N GLY A 88 22.32 0.67 7.03
CA GLY A 88 22.09 -0.53 7.83
C GLY A 88 20.82 -0.47 8.70
N ILE A 89 19.91 0.47 8.43
CA ILE A 89 18.64 0.63 9.16
C ILE A 89 17.65 -0.46 8.77
N VAL A 90 17.65 -0.84 7.49
CA VAL A 90 16.80 -1.91 6.94
C VAL A 90 17.67 -3.00 6.33
N THR A 91 17.32 -4.27 6.60
CA THR A 91 18.00 -5.44 6.05
C THR A 91 17.05 -6.40 5.32
N ASP A 92 15.75 -6.11 5.33
CA ASP A 92 14.70 -6.94 4.73
C ASP A 92 13.86 -6.06 3.81
N GLU A 93 14.02 -6.24 2.50
CA GLU A 93 13.31 -5.41 1.53
C GLU A 93 11.83 -5.78 1.37
N ARG A 94 11.38 -6.89 1.95
CA ARG A 94 9.96 -7.31 1.85
C ARG A 94 9.02 -6.31 2.50
N ILE A 95 9.52 -5.40 3.36
CA ILE A 95 8.75 -4.29 3.90
C ILE A 95 8.32 -3.30 2.81
N PHE A 96 9.03 -3.23 1.69
CA PHE A 96 8.71 -2.32 0.57
C PHE A 96 7.69 -2.89 -0.42
N GLY A 97 7.27 -4.15 -0.25
CA GLY A 97 6.15 -4.74 -0.98
C GLY A 97 4.81 -4.50 -0.28
N CYS A 98 3.71 -4.83 -0.95
CA CYS A 98 2.37 -4.80 -0.37
C CYS A 98 1.55 -6.00 -0.90
N PRO A 99 0.71 -6.67 -0.10
CA PRO A 99 -0.12 -7.76 -0.62
C PRO A 99 -0.95 -7.32 -1.82
N GLN A 100 -1.14 -8.22 -2.78
CA GLN A 100 -1.88 -7.95 -4.04
C GLN A 100 -1.24 -6.88 -4.95
N SER A 101 -0.03 -6.41 -4.64
CA SER A 101 0.77 -5.56 -5.52
C SER A 101 1.48 -6.38 -6.60
N ILE A 102 1.66 -5.80 -7.80
CA ILE A 102 2.64 -6.33 -8.78
C ILE A 102 4.08 -6.05 -8.38
N PHE A 103 4.30 -5.03 -7.54
CA PHE A 103 5.62 -4.70 -7.01
C PHE A 103 5.92 -5.63 -5.85
N ASN A 104 6.89 -6.52 -6.05
CA ASN A 104 7.19 -7.62 -5.15
C ASN A 104 8.71 -7.77 -4.97
N PRO A 105 9.26 -7.29 -3.83
CA PRO A 105 10.65 -7.53 -3.46
C PRO A 105 10.97 -9.02 -3.38
N ASP A 106 12.15 -9.41 -3.84
CA ASP A 106 12.63 -10.80 -3.86
C ASP A 106 13.54 -11.17 -2.68
N ASN A 107 13.90 -10.16 -1.87
CA ASN A 107 14.80 -10.19 -0.73
C ASN A 107 16.29 -10.36 -1.06
N VAL A 108 16.72 -9.97 -2.27
CA VAL A 108 18.11 -10.02 -2.73
C VAL A 108 18.67 -8.60 -2.79
N ILE A 109 19.22 -8.12 -1.67
CA ILE A 109 19.67 -6.72 -1.54
C ILE A 109 21.05 -6.41 -2.12
N GLY A 110 21.87 -7.43 -2.39
CA GLY A 110 23.26 -7.28 -2.85
C GLY A 110 24.26 -7.01 -1.72
N ASP A 111 25.48 -6.60 -2.09
CA ASP A 111 26.60 -6.45 -1.15
C ASP A 111 26.81 -4.97 -0.74
N PRO A 112 27.31 -4.72 0.50
CA PRO A 112 27.75 -3.39 0.91
C PRO A 112 28.90 -2.85 0.04
N PRO A 113 29.07 -1.52 -0.03
CA PRO A 113 28.25 -0.49 0.61
C PRO A 113 27.05 -0.05 -0.25
N GLY A 114 26.95 -0.49 -1.51
CA GLY A 114 25.99 0.04 -2.48
C GLY A 114 24.60 -0.57 -2.38
N PHE A 115 24.51 -1.86 -2.02
CA PHE A 115 23.25 -2.63 -2.03
C PHE A 115 22.48 -2.47 -3.35
N GLU A 116 23.21 -2.58 -4.47
CA GLU A 116 22.71 -2.28 -5.83
C GLU A 116 21.53 -3.15 -6.29
N LYS A 117 21.27 -4.25 -5.57
CA LYS A 117 20.13 -5.13 -5.86
C LYS A 117 18.92 -4.83 -4.99
N ALA A 118 19.06 -4.05 -3.92
CA ALA A 118 17.94 -3.66 -3.09
C ALA A 118 16.99 -2.75 -3.87
N LEU A 119 15.71 -3.11 -3.87
CA LEU A 119 14.63 -2.33 -4.50
C LEU A 119 14.90 -2.04 -5.97
N GLN A 120 15.23 -3.06 -6.75
CA GLN A 120 15.29 -2.95 -8.20
C GLN A 120 13.92 -2.59 -8.81
N PRO A 121 13.88 -2.21 -10.09
CA PRO A 121 12.62 -1.97 -10.78
C PRO A 121 11.60 -3.11 -10.58
N GLY A 122 10.39 -2.75 -10.16
CA GLY A 122 9.34 -3.70 -9.84
C GLY A 122 9.34 -4.26 -8.41
N GLU A 123 10.18 -3.76 -7.51
CA GLU A 123 10.25 -4.26 -6.12
C GLU A 123 9.66 -3.28 -5.10
N CYS A 124 9.60 -1.98 -5.41
CA CYS A 124 9.02 -0.98 -4.51
C CYS A 124 7.55 -0.69 -4.81
N HIS A 125 6.67 -0.84 -3.81
CA HIS A 125 5.26 -0.48 -3.89
C HIS A 125 4.97 0.97 -3.47
N TRP A 126 5.85 1.55 -2.66
CA TRP A 126 5.57 2.77 -1.90
C TRP A 126 6.16 4.00 -2.58
N MET A 127 5.43 5.10 -2.52
CA MET A 127 5.91 6.41 -2.97
C MET A 127 6.16 7.32 -1.77
N LEU A 128 7.23 8.11 -1.83
CA LEU A 128 7.62 9.05 -0.78
C LEU A 128 7.36 10.50 -1.21
N LEU A 129 6.75 11.30 -0.33
CA LEU A 129 6.58 12.74 -0.54
C LEU A 129 7.94 13.43 -0.47
N LYS A 130 8.26 14.26 -1.47
CA LYS A 130 9.58 14.88 -1.58
C LYS A 130 9.85 15.93 -0.50
N GLY A 131 11.12 16.02 -0.09
CA GLY A 131 11.66 17.12 0.71
C GLY A 131 11.08 17.20 2.12
N GLN A 132 10.66 16.07 2.69
CA GLN A 132 10.10 16.00 4.03
C GLN A 132 11.19 15.74 5.09
N SER A 133 10.83 15.98 6.35
CA SER A 133 11.69 15.81 7.51
C SER A 133 10.86 15.32 8.70
N ASP A 134 11.52 14.89 9.77
CA ASP A 134 10.85 14.47 11.02
C ASP A 134 10.20 15.64 11.77
N VAL A 135 10.55 16.88 11.41
CA VAL A 135 9.94 18.11 11.94
C VAL A 135 8.88 18.70 11.01
N SER A 136 8.59 18.06 9.86
CA SER A 136 7.46 18.41 9.01
C SER A 136 6.13 18.29 9.78
N HIS A 137 5.08 18.92 9.28
CA HIS A 137 3.76 18.85 9.93
C HIS A 137 3.34 17.38 10.18
N PRO A 138 2.94 16.99 11.40
CA PRO A 138 2.71 15.60 11.78
C PRO A 138 1.72 14.85 10.88
N GLU A 139 0.67 15.53 10.43
CA GLU A 139 -0.35 14.93 9.56
C GLU A 139 -0.02 14.91 8.06
N THR A 140 1.14 15.42 7.65
CA THR A 140 1.56 15.42 6.24
C THR A 140 1.65 13.97 5.74
N PRO A 141 1.04 13.63 4.59
CA PRO A 141 1.18 12.32 3.97
C PRO A 141 2.62 12.12 3.51
N LEU A 142 3.34 11.20 4.14
CA LEU A 142 4.75 10.95 3.89
C LEU A 142 4.94 9.79 2.90
N VAL A 143 4.30 8.66 3.20
CA VAL A 143 4.39 7.43 2.40
C VAL A 143 3.00 7.07 1.91
N ILE A 144 2.82 6.91 0.60
CA ILE A 144 1.55 6.51 0.00
C ILE A 144 1.73 5.25 -0.85
N GLU A 145 0.65 4.52 -1.07
CA GLU A 145 0.65 3.47 -2.09
C GLU A 145 0.85 4.05 -3.49
N LYS A 146 1.51 3.29 -4.37
CA LYS A 146 1.67 3.59 -5.79
C LYS A 146 0.44 4.26 -6.43
N SER A 147 0.57 5.51 -6.83
CA SER A 147 -0.44 6.25 -7.58
C SER A 147 -0.21 6.15 -9.10
N LEU A 148 -1.18 6.62 -9.88
CA LEU A 148 -1.10 6.74 -11.34
C LEU A 148 -0.14 7.86 -11.77
N ASN A 149 0.12 8.83 -10.89
CA ASN A 149 0.97 9.99 -11.13
C ASN A 149 1.74 10.36 -9.86
N SER A 150 2.93 10.93 -10.04
CA SER A 150 3.77 11.42 -8.94
C SER A 150 3.54 12.89 -8.58
N SER A 151 2.83 13.64 -9.42
CA SER A 151 2.50 15.06 -9.16
C SER A 151 1.33 15.21 -8.19
N TRP A 152 1.24 16.37 -7.54
CA TRP A 152 0.09 16.73 -6.72
C TRP A 152 -1.11 17.22 -7.56
N PRO A 153 -2.35 16.79 -7.26
CA PRO A 153 -2.72 15.72 -6.34
C PRO A 153 -2.49 14.32 -6.97
N PRO A 154 -2.03 13.34 -6.17
CA PRO A 154 -1.93 11.97 -6.65
C PRO A 154 -3.32 11.36 -6.89
N ARG A 155 -3.38 10.41 -7.83
CA ARG A 155 -4.62 9.75 -8.27
C ARG A 155 -4.49 8.23 -8.30
N TRP A 156 -5.60 7.56 -8.05
CA TRP A 156 -5.72 6.10 -8.09
C TRP A 156 -6.95 5.69 -8.88
N GLU A 157 -6.90 4.48 -9.44
CA GLU A 157 -8.06 3.84 -10.03
C GLU A 157 -9.00 3.34 -8.93
N VAL A 158 -10.23 3.84 -8.92
CA VAL A 158 -11.24 3.52 -7.90
C VAL A 158 -11.82 2.13 -8.16
N THR A 159 -11.45 1.16 -7.33
CA THR A 159 -11.95 -0.21 -7.45
C THR A 159 -13.28 -0.38 -6.73
N SER A 160 -14.38 -0.39 -7.50
CA SER A 160 -15.76 -0.59 -7.04
C SER A 160 -16.13 -2.08 -6.87
N GLY A 161 -15.54 -2.74 -5.88
CA GLY A 161 -16.10 -4.00 -5.34
C GLY A 161 -15.74 -5.31 -6.05
N SER A 162 -16.08 -6.41 -5.38
CA SER A 162 -15.56 -7.76 -5.59
C SER A 162 -16.60 -8.68 -6.25
N SER A 163 -16.60 -8.74 -7.58
CA SER A 163 -17.20 -9.86 -8.29
C SER A 163 -16.18 -11.00 -8.32
N LEU A 164 -16.45 -12.10 -7.59
CA LEU A 164 -15.59 -13.30 -7.50
C LEU A 164 -15.16 -13.87 -8.86
N TRP A 165 -16.01 -13.69 -9.88
CA TRP A 165 -15.80 -14.15 -11.25
C TRP A 165 -15.05 -13.16 -12.16
N MET A 166 -14.91 -11.88 -11.75
CA MET A 166 -14.04 -10.89 -12.42
C MET A 166 -12.72 -10.71 -11.67
N ARG A 167 -12.18 -11.80 -11.10
CA ARG A 167 -10.90 -11.74 -10.39
C ARG A 167 -9.72 -12.11 -11.29
N SER A 168 -9.96 -12.85 -12.38
CA SER A 168 -8.90 -13.33 -13.29
C SER A 168 -8.29 -12.25 -14.19
N GLU A 169 -8.94 -11.09 -14.32
CA GLU A 169 -8.46 -9.98 -15.17
C GLU A 169 -8.15 -8.71 -14.37
N ARG A 170 -8.09 -8.83 -13.04
CA ARG A 170 -7.47 -7.81 -12.18
C ARG A 170 -5.96 -8.04 -12.19
N VAL A 171 -5.34 -7.82 -13.34
CA VAL A 171 -3.90 -7.59 -13.37
C VAL A 171 -3.67 -6.42 -12.43
N ALA A 172 -2.97 -6.63 -11.32
CA ALA A 172 -2.75 -5.62 -10.30
C ALA A 172 -1.91 -4.47 -10.88
N LYS A 173 -2.54 -3.52 -11.58
CA LYS A 173 -1.83 -2.42 -12.24
C LYS A 173 -1.34 -1.42 -11.19
N LYS A 174 -0.37 -0.60 -11.61
CA LYS A 174 0.02 0.60 -10.86
C LYS A 174 -1.22 1.49 -10.67
N GLY A 175 -1.37 2.09 -9.49
CA GLY A 175 -2.50 2.97 -9.17
C GLY A 175 -3.81 2.29 -8.78
N CYS A 176 -3.93 0.96 -8.78
CA CYS A 176 -5.17 0.31 -8.34
C CYS A 176 -5.39 0.48 -6.82
N SER A 177 -6.60 0.91 -6.44
CA SER A 177 -7.02 0.99 -5.04
C SER A 177 -7.42 -0.38 -4.46
N TRP A 178 -7.47 -0.46 -3.13
CA TRP A 178 -8.14 -1.55 -2.42
C TRP A 178 -9.65 -1.58 -2.74
N PRO A 179 -10.32 -2.73 -2.52
CA PRO A 179 -11.76 -2.84 -2.66
C PRO A 179 -12.51 -1.76 -1.87
N GLY A 180 -13.49 -1.13 -2.53
CA GLY A 180 -14.27 -0.05 -1.93
C GLY A 180 -13.63 1.34 -2.10
N GLY A 181 -12.67 1.47 -3.04
CA GLY A 181 -12.05 2.75 -3.38
C GLY A 181 -11.21 3.29 -2.23
N ARG A 182 -10.31 2.49 -1.66
CA ARG A 182 -9.49 2.91 -0.53
C ARG A 182 -8.00 2.74 -0.81
N ILE A 183 -7.17 3.55 -0.18
CA ILE A 183 -5.71 3.42 -0.21
C ILE A 183 -5.12 3.53 1.18
N LEU A 184 -3.88 3.07 1.34
CA LEU A 184 -3.08 3.27 2.54
C LEU A 184 -2.26 4.56 2.43
N ILE A 185 -2.27 5.33 3.52
CA ILE A 185 -1.45 6.52 3.71
C ILE A 185 -0.75 6.44 5.04
N GLY A 186 0.56 6.62 5.02
CA GLY A 186 1.41 6.86 6.17
C GLY A 186 1.78 8.32 6.30
N ARG A 187 1.74 8.85 7.52
CA ARG A 187 2.02 10.27 7.81
C ARG A 187 3.31 10.44 8.59
N VAL A 188 3.80 11.68 8.64
CA VAL A 188 5.04 12.04 9.34
C VAL A 188 5.02 11.64 10.82
N ASP A 189 3.86 11.68 11.49
CA ASP A 189 3.71 11.24 12.89
C ASP A 189 3.83 9.72 13.11
N GLY A 190 3.90 8.92 12.04
CA GLY A 190 3.92 7.45 12.10
C GLY A 190 2.53 6.81 12.10
N SER A 191 1.46 7.61 12.06
CA SER A 191 0.11 7.09 11.85
C SER A 191 -0.03 6.54 10.43
N VAL A 192 -0.78 5.44 10.31
CA VAL A 192 -1.12 4.83 9.02
C VAL A 192 -2.61 4.50 9.04
N SER A 193 -3.30 4.89 7.98
CA SER A 193 -4.75 4.71 7.85
C SER A 193 -5.15 4.31 6.42
N MET A 194 -6.33 3.70 6.31
CA MET A 194 -6.98 3.48 5.02
C MET A 194 -7.93 4.64 4.73
N GLU A 195 -7.63 5.41 3.67
CA GLU A 195 -8.43 6.56 3.26
C GLU A 195 -9.29 6.24 2.05
N LYS A 196 -10.52 6.78 2.04
CA LYS A 196 -11.46 6.59 0.94
C LYS A 196 -11.21 7.64 -0.14
N LEU A 197 -11.11 7.15 -1.37
CA LEU A 197 -10.99 7.94 -2.59
C LEU A 197 -12.35 8.57 -2.95
N ARG A 198 -12.27 9.76 -3.54
CA ARG A 198 -13.36 10.38 -4.29
C ARG A 198 -13.62 9.60 -5.60
N PRO A 199 -14.79 9.80 -6.24
CA PRO A 199 -15.09 9.14 -7.50
C PRO A 199 -14.07 9.41 -8.63
N ASP A 200 -13.37 10.54 -8.57
CA ASP A 200 -12.33 10.93 -9.52
C ASP A 200 -10.94 10.32 -9.24
N GLY A 201 -10.84 9.47 -8.21
CA GLY A 201 -9.59 8.83 -7.82
C GLY A 201 -8.67 9.67 -6.95
N THR A 202 -9.08 10.86 -6.53
CA THR A 202 -8.31 11.71 -5.61
C THR A 202 -8.70 11.47 -4.15
N ILE A 203 -7.91 12.02 -3.23
CA ILE A 203 -8.23 12.05 -1.79
C ILE A 203 -8.81 13.40 -1.42
N ASP A 204 -9.80 13.37 -0.53
CA ASP A 204 -10.24 14.58 0.15
C ASP A 204 -9.28 14.94 1.29
N TRP A 205 -8.24 15.70 0.98
CA TRP A 205 -7.24 16.12 1.96
C TRP A 205 -7.79 17.03 3.07
N HIS A 206 -9.01 17.59 2.90
CA HIS A 206 -9.71 18.36 3.94
C HIS A 206 -10.68 17.51 4.76
N ALA A 207 -10.95 16.26 4.39
CA ALA A 207 -11.82 15.37 5.15
C ALA A 207 -11.05 14.60 6.24
N TYR A 208 -9.76 14.35 6.04
CA TYR A 208 -8.95 13.49 6.90
C TYR A 208 -7.97 14.25 7.80
N GLY A 209 -7.70 13.71 8.98
CA GLY A 209 -6.91 14.37 10.02
C GLY A 209 -7.76 15.08 11.07
N THR A 210 -7.17 15.26 12.25
CA THR A 210 -7.65 16.13 13.31
C THR A 210 -7.06 17.51 13.08
N PRO A 211 -7.87 18.58 13.07
CA PRO A 211 -7.30 19.93 13.06
C PRO A 211 -6.26 20.09 14.17
N GLY A 212 -5.14 20.73 13.84
CA GLY A 212 -4.09 21.04 14.80
C GLY A 212 -4.57 21.98 15.90
N PRO A 213 -3.71 22.33 16.87
CA PRO A 213 -4.06 23.27 17.95
C PRO A 213 -4.56 24.63 17.45
N ASP A 214 -4.20 25.02 16.23
CA ASP A 214 -4.62 26.23 15.53
C ASP A 214 -5.93 26.07 14.74
N GLY A 215 -6.56 24.89 14.81
CA GLY A 215 -7.78 24.54 14.08
C GLY A 215 -7.56 24.31 12.58
N LYS A 216 -6.32 24.26 12.10
CA LYS A 216 -5.99 24.04 10.68
C LYS A 216 -5.52 22.61 10.45
N ARG A 217 -5.78 22.08 9.26
CA ARG A 217 -5.20 20.80 8.82
C ARG A 217 -3.88 21.07 8.12
N TRP A 218 -3.06 20.04 7.98
CA TRP A 218 -1.75 20.16 7.32
C TRP A 218 -1.84 20.85 5.94
N ILE A 219 -2.86 20.53 5.13
CA ILE A 219 -3.03 21.11 3.80
C ILE A 219 -3.37 22.60 3.85
N ASP A 220 -4.07 23.04 4.91
CA ASP A 220 -4.45 24.44 5.11
C ASP A 220 -3.27 25.30 5.60
N THR A 221 -2.17 24.66 6.01
CA THR A 221 -0.92 25.35 6.38
C THR A 221 -0.07 25.72 5.16
N LEU A 222 -0.38 25.19 3.97
CA LEU A 222 0.39 25.38 2.76
C LEU A 222 -0.21 26.49 1.88
N THR A 223 0.64 27.33 1.29
CA THR A 223 0.21 28.27 0.25
C THR A 223 -0.09 27.54 -1.07
N PRO A 224 -0.87 28.14 -1.99
CA PRO A 224 -1.08 27.57 -3.32
C PRO A 224 0.23 27.28 -4.09
N GLU A 225 1.23 28.14 -3.93
CA GLU A 225 2.56 27.96 -4.53
C GLU A 225 3.29 26.76 -3.92
N GLN A 226 3.17 26.53 -2.61
CA GLN A 226 3.74 25.34 -1.96
C GLN A 226 3.02 24.07 -2.40
N LEU A 227 1.69 24.10 -2.45
CA LEU A 227 0.86 22.97 -2.90
C LEU A 227 1.19 22.56 -4.34
N SER A 228 1.35 23.52 -5.25
CA SER A 228 1.70 23.23 -6.65
C SER A 228 3.09 22.60 -6.84
N LYS A 229 3.97 22.74 -5.85
CA LYS A 229 5.32 22.15 -5.85
C LYS A 229 5.37 20.77 -5.18
N LEU A 230 4.30 20.36 -4.50
CA LEU A 230 4.24 19.02 -3.93
C LEU A 230 4.32 17.98 -5.03
N SER A 231 5.15 16.98 -4.78
CA SER A 231 5.28 15.82 -5.63
C SER A 231 5.83 14.67 -4.80
N TYR A 232 5.65 13.47 -5.31
CA TYR A 232 6.19 12.24 -4.77
C TYR A 232 7.35 11.77 -5.66
N TRP A 233 8.27 11.01 -5.10
CA TRP A 233 9.17 10.18 -5.87
C TRP A 233 8.38 9.02 -6.48
N ASP A 234 8.43 8.85 -7.80
CA ASP A 234 7.74 7.74 -8.46
C ASP A 234 8.49 6.42 -8.24
N ILE A 235 7.81 5.30 -8.45
CA ILE A 235 8.40 3.96 -8.37
C ILE A 235 8.96 3.52 -9.73
N GLU A 236 10.01 2.71 -9.70
CA GLU A 236 10.57 2.09 -10.90
C GLU A 236 9.77 0.84 -11.29
N GLU A 237 9.36 0.75 -12.56
CA GLU A 237 8.61 -0.37 -13.13
C GLU A 237 9.55 -1.28 -13.96
N LYS A 238 9.22 -2.57 -14.08
CA LYS A 238 10.02 -3.56 -14.85
C LYS A 238 10.00 -3.31 -16.36
#